data_AF-A0A964AL66-F1
#
_entry.id   AF-A0A964AL66-F1
#
_cell.length_a   1.000
_cell.length_b   1.000
_cell.length_c   1.000
_cell.angle_alpha   90.00
_cell.angle_beta   90.00
_cell.angle_gamma   90.00
#
_symmetry.space_group_name_H-M   'P 1'
#
loop_
_entity.id
_entity.type
_entity.pdbx_description
1 polymer ?
#
loop_
_entity_poly.entity_id
_entity_poly.type
_entity_poly.pdbx_seq_one_letter_code
_entity_poly.pdbx_strand_id
1 'polypeptide(L)'
;MRTATFIILPALALTSGAARAEGFSADVEMVRPTFSPGTPPGVESPVITGKGAMRAGLLYQYQRDPVLLYLYDDEAGSAVRNRRAMHFGYAYDLTDRVSLRGVLPVAYHSGFDAPAEAFSHTGLALGDFEVGGRVRLAKAGPLDTGLRGDVLLPIGTDNSYAGEPGVRARIGVMAAATLGPATLAADASFMGRQETQTDLDYMIESNIDLNVGAMLNLWPDKVSVGAAYLSRWGVSHIGTPGGENASELIGGLQLHPFGSANQVDLGVGKGIAQGVGSTAFRYYLGYTFTRPPKEPPPEPVVVVKEPPPPPEPDIPEILEEPPEPAPWKEDELARVHLDEIVIRDPIQFQYATDVILPESLPTLAAVAEILNDHAEIAHIVIEGHASEEGSYEYNYDLSNLRARAIWKELMRAGVHPSRMSYRGMGEVVPVKTGEDEASLAANRRVEFHIVERLEADSEYPTYPESTKLPWNGEEVRTVQPKRPEPPKPEEEEKSVEEQLEELLNPNAFSIDQEEEDAGDDVETPKPPADEAAPSDGGDP
;
A
#
# COMPACT_ATOMS: atom_id res chain seq x y z
N MET A 1 20.12 8.76 -20.47
CA MET A 1 20.66 9.42 -19.25
C MET A 1 20.76 10.93 -19.51
N ARG A 2 19.85 11.72 -18.95
CA ARG A 2 19.99 13.18 -18.83
C ARG A 2 19.65 13.55 -17.39
N THR A 3 20.69 13.80 -16.62
CA THR A 3 20.66 14.21 -15.22
C THR A 3 20.22 15.67 -15.15
N ALA A 4 19.00 15.93 -14.70
CA ALA A 4 18.55 17.27 -14.33
C ALA A 4 18.80 17.46 -12.82
N THR A 5 19.99 17.93 -12.48
CA THR A 5 20.33 18.36 -11.13
C THR A 5 19.66 19.70 -10.87
N PHE A 6 18.49 19.68 -10.23
CA PHE A 6 17.87 20.88 -9.67
C PHE A 6 18.45 21.13 -8.29
N ILE A 7 19.52 21.93 -8.21
CA ILE A 7 19.92 22.59 -6.96
C ILE A 7 19.01 23.80 -6.82
N ILE A 8 17.96 23.69 -6.00
CA ILE A 8 17.19 24.83 -5.53
C ILE A 8 17.88 25.32 -4.26
N LEU A 9 18.73 26.34 -4.39
CA LEU A 9 19.18 27.15 -3.27
C LEU A 9 18.11 28.25 -3.06
N PRO A 10 17.36 28.29 -1.96
CA PRO A 10 16.65 29.51 -1.61
C PRO A 10 17.66 30.43 -0.91
N ALA A 11 18.26 31.34 -1.67
CA ALA A 11 18.88 32.52 -1.11
C ALA A 11 17.74 33.45 -0.63
N LEU A 12 17.24 33.22 0.59
CA LEU A 12 16.32 34.15 1.23
C LEU A 12 17.16 35.31 1.79
N ALA A 13 17.28 36.37 1.00
CA ALA A 13 17.86 37.62 1.47
C ALA A 13 16.90 38.24 2.50
N LEU A 14 17.13 37.95 3.79
CA LEU A 14 16.53 38.69 4.90
C LEU A 14 17.08 40.12 4.84
N THR A 15 16.28 41.06 4.35
CA THR A 15 16.63 42.49 4.35
C THR A 15 16.79 42.95 5.80
N SER A 16 17.95 43.50 6.15
CA SER A 16 18.22 44.08 7.46
C SER A 16 17.37 45.34 7.68
N GLY A 17 16.17 45.16 8.22
CA GLY A 17 15.38 46.26 8.79
C GLY A 17 16.01 46.73 10.09
N ALA A 18 16.11 48.04 10.31
CA ALA A 18 16.70 48.62 11.52
C ALA A 18 16.10 48.02 12.80
N ALA A 19 16.97 47.59 13.72
CA ALA A 19 16.61 47.09 15.04
C ALA A 19 15.76 48.13 15.80
N ARG A 20 14.45 47.88 15.88
CA ARG A 20 13.58 48.48 16.87
C ARG A 20 13.56 47.53 18.06
N ALA A 21 13.68 48.07 19.28
CA ALA A 21 13.37 47.31 20.48
C ALA A 21 11.87 46.98 20.44
N GLU A 22 11.53 45.77 20.01
CA GLU A 22 10.16 45.30 19.80
C GLU A 22 9.75 44.42 20.99
N GLY A 23 9.73 45.01 22.18
CA GLY A 23 9.12 44.41 23.37
C GLY A 23 9.59 43.00 23.74
N PHE A 24 8.69 42.19 24.31
CA PHE A 24 8.97 40.82 24.77
C PHE A 24 8.34 39.74 23.86
N SER A 25 8.06 40.05 22.60
CA SER A 25 7.42 39.10 21.69
C SER A 25 8.33 37.94 21.31
N ALA A 26 7.95 36.72 21.66
CA ALA A 26 8.72 35.52 21.36
C ALA A 26 7.81 34.33 21.05
N ASP A 27 8.23 33.46 20.14
CA ASP A 27 7.55 32.20 19.91
C ASP A 27 8.04 31.14 20.91
N VAL A 28 7.20 30.90 21.91
CA VAL A 28 7.51 29.97 23.01
C VAL A 28 6.98 28.56 22.74
N GLU A 29 6.45 28.29 21.55
CA GLU A 29 5.83 27.00 21.24
C GLU A 29 6.85 25.95 20.80
N MET A 30 7.06 24.95 21.67
CA MET A 30 7.94 23.81 21.37
C MET A 30 7.26 22.66 20.63
N VAL A 31 5.98 22.38 20.92
CA VAL A 31 5.27 21.23 20.33
C VAL A 31 4.23 21.73 19.36
N ARG A 32 4.37 21.35 18.09
CA ARG A 32 3.46 21.73 17.01
C ARG A 32 2.86 20.50 16.33
N PRO A 33 1.64 20.59 15.76
CA PRO A 33 1.13 19.52 14.93
C PRO A 33 1.96 19.44 13.64
N THR A 34 2.54 18.28 13.36
CA THR A 34 3.34 18.07 12.15
C THR A 34 2.53 17.44 11.01
N PHE A 35 1.37 16.85 11.34
CA PHE A 35 0.57 16.01 10.41
C PHE A 35 1.41 14.91 9.75
N SER A 36 2.48 14.50 10.43
CA SER A 36 3.32 13.37 10.05
C SER A 36 2.67 12.09 10.54
N PRO A 37 2.37 11.12 9.66
CA PRO A 37 1.80 9.85 10.08
C PRO A 37 2.78 9.10 10.99
N GLY A 38 2.26 8.49 12.06
CA GLY A 38 3.01 7.55 12.89
C GLY A 38 4.15 8.16 13.71
N THR A 39 4.07 9.45 14.03
CA THR A 39 5.04 10.13 14.91
C THR A 39 4.35 10.91 16.03
N PRO A 40 5.04 11.14 17.17
CA PRO A 40 4.52 12.04 18.20
C PRO A 40 4.42 13.48 17.66
N PRO A 41 3.56 14.34 18.25
CA PRO A 41 3.54 15.77 17.97
C PRO A 41 4.93 16.40 18.14
N GLY A 42 5.24 17.41 17.32
CA GLY A 42 6.53 18.10 17.32
C GLY A 42 7.67 17.39 16.57
N VAL A 43 7.54 16.10 16.26
CA VAL A 43 8.54 15.36 15.45
C VAL A 43 8.04 15.27 14.01
N GLU A 44 8.82 15.83 13.09
CA GLU A 44 8.50 15.84 11.67
C GLU A 44 9.06 14.58 11.01
N SER A 45 8.31 14.01 10.05
CA SER A 45 8.77 12.84 9.29
C SER A 45 8.61 13.05 7.79
N PRO A 46 9.45 12.37 6.96
CA PRO A 46 9.30 12.38 5.52
C PRO A 46 8.15 11.49 5.02
N VAL A 47 7.38 10.88 5.92
CA VAL A 47 6.29 9.96 5.55
C VAL A 47 5.13 10.73 4.94
N ILE A 48 4.71 10.29 3.76
CA ILE A 48 3.60 10.84 2.99
C ILE A 48 2.57 9.72 2.80
N THR A 49 1.30 10.03 3.08
CA THR A 49 0.19 9.05 3.03
C THR A 49 -0.12 8.66 1.59
N GLY A 50 -0.12 9.63 0.67
CA GLY A 50 -0.28 9.38 -0.76
C GLY A 50 -0.94 10.55 -1.48
N LYS A 51 -0.76 10.64 -2.79
CA LYS A 51 -1.28 11.75 -3.61
C LYS A 51 -2.78 11.99 -3.40
N GLY A 52 -3.13 13.20 -2.98
CA GLY A 52 -4.51 13.62 -2.74
C GLY A 52 -5.02 13.34 -1.33
N ALA A 53 -4.20 12.76 -0.44
CA ALA A 53 -4.54 12.64 0.96
C ALA A 53 -4.62 14.03 1.61
N MET A 54 -5.62 14.23 2.46
CA MET A 54 -5.83 15.48 3.19
C MET A 54 -5.89 15.19 4.68
N ARG A 55 -5.28 16.05 5.48
CA ARG A 55 -5.32 15.96 6.95
C ARG A 55 -5.74 17.30 7.51
N ALA A 56 -6.67 17.31 8.45
CA ALA A 56 -7.10 18.50 9.16
C ALA A 56 -7.21 18.17 10.64
N GLY A 57 -6.74 19.06 11.51
CA GLY A 57 -6.72 18.75 12.92
C GLY A 57 -6.59 19.96 13.84
N LEU A 58 -6.81 19.67 15.11
CA LEU A 58 -6.65 20.58 16.23
C LEU A 58 -5.70 19.92 17.24
N LEU A 59 -4.69 20.67 17.68
CA LEU A 59 -3.87 20.30 18.84
C LEU A 59 -4.09 21.32 19.96
N TYR A 60 -4.82 20.92 20.99
CA TYR A 60 -4.97 21.67 22.23
C TYR A 60 -3.86 21.29 23.21
N GLN A 61 -3.35 22.28 23.92
CA GLN A 61 -2.28 22.11 24.89
C GLN A 61 -2.47 23.03 26.08
N TYR A 62 -2.16 22.54 27.27
CA TYR A 62 -1.97 23.37 28.45
C TYR A 62 -0.50 23.30 28.86
N GLN A 63 0.07 24.45 29.20
CA GLN A 63 1.46 24.61 29.58
C GLN A 63 1.54 25.43 30.85
N ARG A 64 2.33 24.94 31.81
CA ARG A 64 2.61 25.60 33.07
C ARG A 64 4.02 26.18 33.02
N ASP A 65 4.15 27.46 33.35
CA ASP A 65 5.41 28.19 33.41
C ASP A 65 6.27 28.12 32.12
N PRO A 66 5.72 28.32 30.91
CA PRO A 66 6.51 28.35 29.67
C PRO A 66 7.53 29.51 29.57
N VAL A 67 7.37 30.54 30.40
CA VAL A 67 8.27 31.71 30.44
C VAL A 67 8.63 31.99 31.89
N LEU A 68 9.83 31.56 32.29
CA LEU A 68 10.42 31.81 33.60
C LEU A 68 11.50 32.88 33.49
N LEU A 69 11.46 33.85 34.40
CA LEU A 69 12.46 34.91 34.50
C LEU A 69 13.45 34.58 35.60
N TYR A 70 14.71 34.96 35.36
CA TYR A 70 15.80 34.83 36.31
C TYR A 70 16.40 36.20 36.61
N LEU A 71 16.74 36.44 37.87
CA LEU A 71 17.46 37.62 38.34
C LEU A 71 18.66 37.14 39.15
N TYR A 72 19.87 37.43 38.67
CA TYR A 72 21.11 36.99 39.32
C TYR A 72 21.16 35.47 39.55
N ASP A 73 20.79 34.69 38.53
CA ASP A 73 20.69 33.21 38.54
C ASP A 73 19.60 32.62 39.46
N ASP A 74 18.87 33.45 40.21
CA ASP A 74 17.72 33.03 41.00
C ASP A 74 16.42 33.16 40.20
N GLU A 75 15.52 32.19 40.34
CA GLU A 75 14.18 32.25 39.72
C GLU A 75 13.40 33.44 40.29
N ALA A 76 13.10 34.41 39.44
CA ALA A 76 12.38 35.62 39.81
C ALA A 76 10.86 35.47 39.69
N GLY A 77 10.40 34.49 38.91
CA GLY A 77 8.98 34.18 38.71
C GLY A 77 8.60 34.04 37.24
N SER A 78 7.33 33.70 36.99
CA SER A 78 6.83 33.46 35.64
C SER A 78 6.14 34.67 35.03
N ALA A 79 6.55 35.04 33.82
CA ALA A 79 5.87 36.07 33.01
C ALA A 79 4.57 35.54 32.38
N VAL A 80 4.50 34.23 32.12
CA VAL A 80 3.31 33.53 31.65
C VAL A 80 3.14 32.27 32.46
N ARG A 81 2.25 32.33 33.47
CA ARG A 81 2.06 31.24 34.42
C ARG A 81 1.31 30.06 33.82
N ASN A 82 0.22 30.35 33.11
CA ASN A 82 -0.62 29.33 32.48
C ASN A 82 -0.90 29.74 31.03
N ARG A 83 -0.58 28.84 30.11
CA ARG A 83 -0.83 29.01 28.68
C ARG A 83 -1.71 27.87 28.17
N ARG A 84 -2.80 28.22 27.49
CA ARG A 84 -3.67 27.28 26.77
C ARG A 84 -3.54 27.56 25.28
N ALA A 85 -2.94 26.65 24.53
CA ALA A 85 -2.69 26.82 23.11
C ALA A 85 -3.57 25.89 22.29
N MET A 86 -4.05 26.38 21.15
CA MET A 86 -4.82 25.66 20.15
C MET A 86 -4.16 25.86 18.80
N HIS A 87 -3.78 24.77 18.15
CA HIS A 87 -3.20 24.80 16.81
C HIS A 87 -4.19 24.19 15.83
N PHE A 88 -4.71 25.01 14.93
CA PHE A 88 -5.54 24.57 13.84
C PHE A 88 -4.63 24.31 12.65
N GLY A 89 -4.67 23.11 12.10
CA GLY A 89 -3.80 22.80 10.99
C GLY A 89 -4.45 21.98 9.91
N TYR A 90 -3.88 22.10 8.73
CA TYR A 90 -4.29 21.44 7.51
C TYR A 90 -3.05 21.00 6.73
N ALA A 91 -3.08 19.80 6.17
CA ALA A 91 -2.02 19.29 5.30
C ALA A 91 -2.61 18.59 4.07
N TYR A 92 -1.91 18.70 2.95
CA TYR A 92 -2.32 18.13 1.66
C TYR A 92 -1.12 17.49 0.95
N ASP A 93 -1.25 16.21 0.60
CA ASP A 93 -0.25 15.49 -0.17
C ASP A 93 -0.44 15.77 -1.66
N LEU A 94 0.35 16.73 -2.19
CA LEU A 94 0.33 17.10 -3.61
C LEU A 94 0.72 15.94 -4.52
N THR A 95 1.70 15.15 -4.09
CA THR A 95 2.22 13.96 -4.78
C THR A 95 2.61 12.91 -3.74
N ASP A 96 3.05 11.73 -4.16
CA ASP A 96 3.59 10.70 -3.24
C ASP A 96 4.95 11.08 -2.61
N ARG A 97 5.48 12.25 -2.99
CA ARG A 97 6.76 12.80 -2.50
C ARG A 97 6.66 14.20 -1.93
N VAL A 98 5.60 14.96 -2.18
CA VAL A 98 5.50 16.36 -1.75
C VAL A 98 4.20 16.57 -0.99
N SER A 99 4.33 17.15 0.20
CA SER A 99 3.20 17.51 1.07
C SER A 99 3.32 18.97 1.48
N LEU A 100 2.20 19.68 1.53
CA LEU A 100 2.10 21.04 2.03
C LEU A 100 1.32 21.06 3.35
N ARG A 101 1.63 22.00 4.23
CA ARG A 101 0.87 22.23 5.47
C ARG A 101 0.69 23.71 5.78
N GLY A 102 -0.40 24.02 6.46
CA GLY A 102 -0.68 25.32 7.08
C GLY A 102 -1.08 25.12 8.53
N VAL A 103 -0.54 25.93 9.45
CA VAL A 103 -0.86 25.86 10.88
C VAL A 103 -1.09 27.26 11.44
N LEU A 104 -2.23 27.45 12.10
CA LEU A 104 -2.62 28.67 12.79
C LEU A 104 -2.67 28.43 14.31
N PRO A 105 -1.73 28.99 15.07
CA PRO A 105 -1.73 28.94 16.53
C PRO A 105 -2.57 30.07 17.14
N VAL A 106 -3.38 29.74 18.15
CA VAL A 106 -4.07 30.68 19.03
C VAL A 106 -3.79 30.27 20.46
N ALA A 107 -3.47 31.23 21.33
CA ALA A 107 -3.20 30.98 22.73
C ALA A 107 -4.02 31.88 23.65
N TYR A 108 -4.24 31.40 24.87
CA TYR A 108 -4.76 32.19 25.98
C TYR A 108 -3.79 32.12 27.15
N HIS A 109 -3.30 33.27 27.58
CA HIS A 109 -2.33 33.42 28.67
C HIS A 109 -3.03 33.92 29.93
N SER A 110 -2.64 33.38 31.08
CA SER A 110 -3.19 33.82 32.38
C SER A 110 -2.25 33.58 33.54
N GLY A 111 -2.21 34.56 34.43
CA GLY A 111 -1.38 34.55 35.63
C GLY A 111 0.08 34.88 35.34
N PHE A 112 0.71 35.49 36.33
CA PHE A 112 2.12 35.86 36.37
C PHE A 112 2.53 35.96 37.85
N ASP A 113 3.83 35.98 38.13
CA ASP A 113 4.35 36.25 39.46
C ASP A 113 5.00 37.64 39.50
N ALA A 114 4.90 38.34 40.63
CA ALA A 114 5.72 39.54 40.84
C ALA A 114 7.20 39.12 41.00
N PRO A 115 8.17 39.80 40.35
CA PRO A 115 8.06 41.09 39.68
C PRO A 115 7.83 41.03 38.15
N ALA A 116 7.46 39.87 37.58
CA ALA A 116 7.30 39.68 36.13
C ALA A 116 6.10 40.41 35.48
N GLU A 117 5.36 41.24 36.23
CA GLU A 117 4.18 41.97 35.75
C GLU A 117 4.48 42.81 34.50
N ALA A 118 5.63 43.51 34.49
CA ALA A 118 6.06 44.36 33.38
C ALA A 118 6.30 43.60 32.07
N PHE A 119 6.49 42.28 32.14
CA PHE A 119 6.74 41.40 31.00
C PHE A 119 5.60 40.42 30.78
N SER A 120 4.47 40.59 31.48
CA SER A 120 3.37 39.64 31.40
C SER A 120 2.38 40.02 30.31
N HIS A 121 1.79 38.99 29.69
CA HIS A 121 0.62 39.14 28.84
C HIS A 121 -0.49 38.23 29.35
N THR A 122 -1.65 38.82 29.69
CA THR A 122 -2.85 38.05 30.07
C THR A 122 -3.95 38.30 29.03
N GLY A 123 -4.48 37.23 28.44
CA GLY A 123 -5.52 37.32 27.43
C GLY A 123 -5.27 36.42 26.22
N LEU A 124 -6.12 36.59 25.20
CA LEU A 124 -5.99 35.91 23.92
C LEU A 124 -4.80 36.48 23.12
N ALA A 125 -4.09 35.60 22.45
CA ALA A 125 -2.97 35.91 21.58
C ALA A 125 -3.09 35.07 20.31
N LEU A 126 -3.00 35.73 19.16
CA LEU A 126 -2.80 35.06 17.88
C LEU A 126 -1.29 34.81 17.74
N GLY A 127 -0.88 33.65 17.27
CA GLY A 127 0.52 33.41 16.91
C GLY A 127 0.76 33.45 15.42
N ASP A 128 2.01 33.24 15.03
CA ASP A 128 2.42 33.34 13.63
C ASP A 128 1.89 32.18 12.79
N PHE A 129 1.34 32.52 11.62
CA PHE A 129 0.84 31.52 10.69
C PHE A 129 2.00 30.82 9.99
N GLU A 130 2.06 29.51 10.13
CA GLU A 130 3.09 28.67 9.53
C GLU A 130 2.58 28.08 8.22
N VAL A 131 3.31 28.30 7.13
CA VAL A 131 3.11 27.63 5.85
C VAL A 131 4.36 26.81 5.56
N GLY A 132 4.18 25.50 5.46
CA GLY A 132 5.28 24.56 5.36
C GLY A 132 5.09 23.53 4.27
N GLY A 133 6.17 22.82 3.99
CA GLY A 133 6.15 21.69 3.10
C GLY A 133 7.27 20.71 3.39
N ARG A 134 7.04 19.47 3.01
CA ARG A 134 8.04 18.41 3.07
C ARG A 134 8.17 17.71 1.73
N VAL A 135 9.38 17.22 1.48
CA VAL A 135 9.72 16.43 0.31
C VAL A 135 10.35 15.13 0.78
N ARG A 136 9.74 13.99 0.46
CA ARG A 136 10.36 12.67 0.58
C ARG A 136 11.38 12.49 -0.53
N LEU A 137 12.64 12.30 -0.16
CA LEU A 137 13.76 12.13 -1.09
C LEU A 137 13.93 10.66 -1.49
N ALA A 138 13.95 9.75 -0.51
CA ALA A 138 14.18 8.34 -0.74
C ALA A 138 13.43 7.46 0.27
N LYS A 139 13.16 6.23 -0.16
CA LYS A 139 12.71 5.12 0.70
C LYS A 139 13.59 3.92 0.40
N ALA A 140 14.37 3.48 1.38
CA ALA A 140 15.31 2.37 1.27
C ALA A 140 15.04 1.36 2.39
N GLY A 141 14.30 0.30 2.05
CA GLY A 141 13.82 -0.67 3.03
C GLY A 141 12.94 0.01 4.09
N PRO A 142 13.29 -0.08 5.40
CA PRO A 142 12.50 0.54 6.47
C PRO A 142 12.70 2.05 6.60
N LEU A 143 13.71 2.63 5.94
CA LEU A 143 14.13 4.02 6.14
C LEU A 143 13.56 4.93 5.04
N ASP A 144 12.81 5.94 5.47
CA ASP A 144 12.41 7.09 4.68
C ASP A 144 13.29 8.31 5.05
N THR A 145 13.71 9.09 4.06
CA THR A 145 14.44 10.35 4.26
C THR A 145 13.81 11.50 3.47
N GLY A 146 13.97 12.72 3.96
CA GLY A 146 13.38 13.88 3.32
C GLY A 146 13.91 15.22 3.79
N LEU A 147 13.37 16.27 3.18
CA LEU A 147 13.65 17.68 3.50
C LEU A 147 12.36 18.39 3.90
N ARG A 148 12.47 19.36 4.80
CA ARG A 148 11.40 20.30 5.17
C ARG A 148 11.77 21.74 4.85
N GLY A 149 10.76 22.54 4.55
CA GLY A 149 10.88 23.98 4.33
C GLY A 149 9.61 24.68 4.80
N ASP A 150 9.74 25.61 5.74
CA ASP A 150 8.62 26.32 6.35
C ASP A 150 8.87 27.82 6.41
N VAL A 151 7.78 28.59 6.34
CA VAL A 151 7.79 30.04 6.53
C VAL A 151 6.76 30.38 7.60
N LEU A 152 7.18 31.14 8.61
CA LEU A 152 6.30 31.66 9.64
C LEU A 152 6.07 33.15 9.36
N LEU A 153 4.81 33.51 9.16
CA LEU A 153 4.38 34.86 8.84
C LEU A 153 4.03 35.61 10.14
N PRO A 154 4.61 36.82 10.35
CA PRO A 154 4.45 37.59 11.58
C PRO A 154 3.07 38.27 11.61
N ILE A 155 2.03 37.46 11.77
CA ILE A 155 0.64 37.91 11.95
C ILE A 155 0.19 37.79 13.41
N GLY A 156 1.10 37.35 14.28
CA GLY A 156 0.84 37.19 15.69
C GLY A 156 0.56 38.51 16.40
N THR A 157 0.01 38.39 17.61
CA THR A 157 -0.19 39.53 18.50
C THR A 157 1.15 39.92 19.10
N ASP A 158 1.53 41.20 18.98
CA ASP A 158 2.75 41.72 19.59
C ASP A 158 2.75 41.57 21.11
N ASN A 159 3.93 41.43 21.72
CA ASN A 159 4.12 41.36 23.18
C ASN A 159 3.20 40.34 23.85
N SER A 160 3.04 39.19 23.21
CA SER A 160 2.09 38.19 23.66
C SER A 160 2.72 36.84 23.96
N TYR A 161 3.98 36.60 23.60
CA TYR A 161 4.62 35.28 23.61
C TYR A 161 3.97 34.24 22.66
N ALA A 162 3.23 34.70 21.63
CA ALA A 162 2.64 33.81 20.64
C ALA A 162 3.33 33.86 19.27
N GLY A 163 4.18 34.86 19.02
CA GLY A 163 4.83 35.09 17.74
C GLY A 163 6.01 36.06 17.84
N GLU A 164 6.68 36.27 16.71
CA GLU A 164 7.84 37.15 16.58
C GLU A 164 7.57 38.20 15.48
N PRO A 165 8.16 39.40 15.60
CA PRO A 165 7.82 40.51 14.70
C PRO A 165 8.33 40.35 13.26
N GLY A 166 9.26 39.41 13.03
CA GLY A 166 9.89 39.16 11.74
C GLY A 166 9.39 37.87 11.07
N VAL A 167 9.52 37.83 9.74
CA VAL A 167 9.36 36.59 8.97
C VAL A 167 10.47 35.61 9.36
N ARG A 168 10.11 34.35 9.56
CA ARG A 168 11.05 33.27 9.92
C ARG A 168 10.98 32.17 8.89
N ALA A 169 12.11 31.57 8.58
CA ALA A 169 12.22 30.51 7.58
C ALA A 169 12.93 29.29 8.16
N ARG A 170 12.25 28.14 8.17
CA ARG A 170 12.80 26.86 8.62
C ARG A 170 13.23 26.04 7.44
N ILE A 171 14.43 25.48 7.47
CA ILE A 171 14.86 24.44 6.54
C ILE A 171 15.45 23.28 7.31
N GLY A 172 15.22 22.04 6.89
CA GLY A 172 15.72 20.91 7.64
C GLY A 172 15.73 19.61 6.89
N VAL A 173 16.36 18.62 7.51
CA VAL A 173 16.39 17.22 7.09
C VAL A 173 15.56 16.39 8.04
N MET A 174 14.99 15.32 7.53
CA MET A 174 14.14 14.40 8.29
C MET A 174 14.44 12.95 7.91
N ALA A 175 14.30 12.07 8.88
CA ALA A 175 14.38 10.63 8.68
C ALA A 175 13.32 9.92 9.51
N ALA A 176 12.77 8.83 8.98
CA ALA A 176 11.92 7.94 9.73
C ALA A 176 12.20 6.48 9.36
N ALA A 177 12.28 5.60 10.34
CA ALA A 177 12.49 4.17 10.15
C ALA A 177 11.35 3.37 10.78
N THR A 178 10.71 2.51 9.99
CA THR A 178 9.67 1.58 10.48
C THR A 178 10.24 0.18 10.63
N LEU A 179 10.33 -0.30 11.88
CA LEU A 179 10.98 -1.54 12.30
C LEU A 179 9.96 -2.43 13.01
N GLY A 180 9.21 -3.22 12.24
CA GLY A 180 8.11 -4.03 12.78
C GLY A 180 7.03 -3.14 13.39
N PRO A 181 6.69 -3.29 14.69
CA PRO A 181 5.69 -2.46 15.35
C PRO A 181 6.21 -1.07 15.75
N ALA A 182 7.51 -0.79 15.62
CA ALA A 182 8.11 0.46 16.06
C ALA A 182 8.39 1.42 14.89
N THR A 183 8.11 2.70 15.09
CA THR A 183 8.53 3.78 14.19
C THR A 183 9.46 4.71 14.95
N LEU A 184 10.66 4.92 14.44
CA LEU A 184 11.59 5.94 14.91
C LEU A 184 11.57 7.09 13.92
N ALA A 185 11.54 8.33 14.39
CA ALA A 185 11.63 9.51 13.54
C ALA A 185 12.55 10.55 14.17
N ALA A 186 13.22 11.32 13.32
CA ALA A 186 14.03 12.43 13.75
C ALA A 186 14.00 13.54 12.69
N ASP A 187 14.01 14.78 13.15
CA ASP A 187 14.24 15.94 12.31
C ASP A 187 15.26 16.89 12.92
N ALA A 188 16.07 17.47 12.04
CA ALA A 188 17.07 18.46 12.36
C ALA A 188 16.86 19.65 11.43
N SER A 189 16.64 20.84 11.99
CA SER A 189 16.31 22.02 11.19
C SER A 189 16.98 23.28 11.70
N PHE A 190 17.19 24.22 10.79
CA PHE A 190 17.71 25.55 11.07
C PHE A 190 16.58 26.57 10.86
N MET A 191 16.33 27.39 11.87
CA MET A 191 15.42 28.52 11.83
C MET A 191 16.20 29.81 11.59
N GLY A 192 16.14 30.31 10.35
CA GLY A 192 16.63 31.62 10.00
C GLY A 192 15.61 32.70 10.36
N ARG A 193 16.06 33.72 11.10
CA ARG A 193 15.25 34.89 11.48
C ARG A 193 16.12 36.10 11.75
N GLN A 194 15.50 37.27 11.81
CA GLN A 194 16.17 38.49 12.22
C GLN A 194 16.47 38.47 13.72
N GLU A 195 17.72 38.75 14.08
CA GLU A 195 18.14 38.88 15.47
C GLU A 195 17.46 40.10 16.12
N THR A 196 16.81 39.86 17.26
CA THR A 196 16.02 40.86 17.97
C THR A 196 16.39 40.83 19.45
N GLN A 197 16.94 41.94 19.95
CA GLN A 197 17.12 42.14 21.38
C GLN A 197 15.75 42.35 22.03
N THR A 198 15.42 41.54 23.02
CA THR A 198 14.15 41.66 23.74
C THR A 198 14.31 42.52 24.99
N ASP A 199 13.19 43.00 25.52
CA ASP A 199 13.14 43.72 26.81
C ASP A 199 13.50 42.83 28.03
N LEU A 200 13.71 41.53 27.80
CA LEU A 200 14.00 40.52 28.83
C LEU A 200 15.50 40.18 28.97
N ASP A 201 16.38 41.07 28.50
CA ASP A 201 17.86 40.87 28.54
C ASP A 201 18.31 39.56 27.88
N TYR A 202 17.53 39.06 26.92
CA TYR A 202 17.91 37.96 26.05
C TYR A 202 17.69 38.33 24.59
N MET A 203 18.49 37.72 23.72
CA MET A 203 18.38 37.90 22.27
C MET A 203 17.63 36.73 21.66
N ILE A 204 16.63 37.06 20.85
CA ILE A 204 16.04 36.12 19.92
C ILE A 204 16.95 36.10 18.69
N GLU A 205 17.50 34.95 18.35
CA GLU A 205 18.49 34.77 17.29
C GLU A 205 18.19 33.54 16.44
N SER A 206 18.92 33.29 15.36
CA SER A 206 18.70 32.04 14.60
C SER A 206 18.93 30.81 15.48
N ASN A 207 18.18 29.73 15.25
CA ASN A 207 18.27 28.53 16.09
C ASN A 207 18.39 27.24 15.26
N ILE A 208 18.78 26.16 15.95
CA ILE A 208 18.76 24.79 15.45
C ILE A 208 17.72 24.02 16.27
N ASP A 209 16.75 23.41 15.61
CA ASP A 209 15.82 22.46 16.22
C ASP A 209 16.33 21.03 15.99
N LEU A 210 16.41 20.22 17.05
CA LEU A 210 16.69 18.77 16.97
C LEU A 210 15.58 18.01 17.71
N ASN A 211 14.84 17.21 16.97
CA ASN A 211 13.69 16.48 17.48
C ASN A 211 13.83 15.00 17.17
N VAL A 212 13.56 14.14 18.15
CA VAL A 212 13.62 12.69 18.00
C VAL A 212 12.40 12.08 18.67
N GLY A 213 11.72 11.19 17.97
CA GLY A 213 10.52 10.51 18.43
C GLY A 213 10.57 9.02 18.18
N ALA A 214 9.89 8.27 19.04
CA ALA A 214 9.62 6.86 18.87
C ALA A 214 8.13 6.60 19.12
N MET A 215 7.54 5.78 18.26
CA MET A 215 6.19 5.23 18.40
C MET A 215 6.29 3.71 18.41
N LEU A 216 5.53 3.07 19.28
CA LEU A 216 5.34 1.63 19.33
C LEU A 216 3.85 1.35 19.16
N ASN A 217 3.52 0.63 18.09
CA ASN A 217 2.18 0.17 17.82
C ASN A 217 1.86 -1.02 18.73
N LEU A 218 0.96 -0.81 19.70
CA LEU A 218 0.54 -1.84 20.66
C LEU A 218 -0.56 -2.71 20.06
N TRP A 219 -1.48 -2.08 19.34
CA TRP A 219 -2.53 -2.74 18.57
C TRP A 219 -2.63 -2.11 17.19
N PRO A 220 -2.34 -2.89 16.12
CA PRO A 220 -2.38 -2.42 14.75
C PRO A 220 -3.62 -1.59 14.45
N ASP A 221 -3.40 -0.39 13.89
CA ASP A 221 -4.42 0.57 13.49
C ASP A 221 -5.40 1.01 14.60
N LYS A 222 -5.03 0.84 15.88
CA LYS A 222 -5.90 1.18 17.02
C LYS A 222 -5.18 1.99 18.09
N VAL A 223 -4.04 1.51 18.59
CA VAL A 223 -3.36 2.12 19.74
C VAL A 223 -1.86 2.06 19.55
N SER A 224 -1.22 3.22 19.61
CA SER A 224 0.22 3.36 19.71
C SER A 224 0.59 4.14 20.97
N VAL A 225 1.76 3.83 21.53
CA VAL A 225 2.39 4.61 22.60
C VAL A 225 3.66 5.23 22.05
N GLY A 226 3.98 6.44 22.44
CA GLY A 226 5.19 7.10 21.98
C GLY A 226 5.77 8.09 22.95
N ALA A 227 7.00 8.48 22.65
CA ALA A 227 7.73 9.52 23.34
C ALA A 227 8.56 10.32 22.34
N ALA A 228 8.77 11.59 22.63
CA ALA A 228 9.66 12.44 21.86
C ALA A 228 10.47 13.37 22.75
N TYR A 229 11.71 13.58 22.34
CA TYR A 229 12.57 14.63 22.84
C TYR A 229 12.61 15.74 21.79
N LEU A 230 12.28 16.96 22.21
CA LEU A 230 12.28 18.15 21.37
C LEU A 230 13.31 19.12 21.93
N SER A 231 14.07 19.76 21.05
CA SER A 231 15.06 20.74 21.48
C SER A 231 15.28 21.82 20.46
N ARG A 232 15.59 23.01 20.96
CA ARG A 232 15.90 24.22 20.22
C ARG A 232 17.15 24.84 20.82
N TRP A 233 18.15 25.15 20.00
CA TRP A 233 19.42 25.72 20.43
C TRP A 233 19.73 27.00 19.65
N GLY A 234 19.92 28.13 20.34
CA GLY A 234 20.36 29.39 19.71
C GLY A 234 21.77 29.27 19.17
N VAL A 235 22.03 29.76 17.95
CA VAL A 235 23.30 29.50 17.25
C VAL A 235 24.51 30.20 17.86
N SER A 236 24.34 31.35 18.51
CA SER A 236 25.44 32.07 19.14
C SER A 236 25.72 31.60 20.57
N HIS A 237 24.81 30.82 21.16
CA HIS A 237 24.88 30.41 22.57
C HIS A 237 24.68 28.91 22.77
N ILE A 238 25.10 28.08 21.81
CA ILE A 238 24.95 26.62 21.86
C ILE A 238 25.55 26.06 23.16
N GLY A 239 24.73 25.29 23.90
CA GLY A 239 25.16 24.58 25.11
C GLY A 239 25.15 25.43 26.39
N THR A 240 24.71 26.68 26.34
CA THR A 240 24.47 27.49 27.54
C THR A 240 23.04 27.28 28.05
N PRO A 241 22.79 27.17 29.37
CA PRO A 241 21.43 27.15 29.89
C PRO A 241 20.73 28.51 29.68
N GLY A 242 19.41 28.48 29.48
CA GLY A 242 18.58 29.69 29.37
C GLY A 242 18.44 30.23 27.94
N GLY A 243 17.77 31.38 27.83
CA GLY A 243 17.52 32.03 26.54
C GLY A 243 16.77 31.13 25.57
N GLU A 244 17.27 30.98 24.34
CA GLU A 244 16.63 30.16 23.30
C GLU A 244 16.78 28.65 23.50
N ASN A 245 17.71 28.24 24.37
CA ASN A 245 18.11 26.86 24.56
C ASN A 245 17.06 26.10 25.39
N ALA A 246 16.00 25.67 24.72
CA ALA A 246 14.89 24.96 25.34
C ALA A 246 14.91 23.48 24.95
N SER A 247 14.51 22.62 25.88
CA SER A 247 14.28 21.22 25.56
C SER A 247 13.18 20.61 26.42
N GLU A 248 12.42 19.71 25.80
CA GLU A 248 11.21 19.14 26.39
C GLU A 248 11.12 17.65 26.04
N LEU A 249 10.75 16.84 27.03
CA LEU A 249 10.42 15.44 26.84
C LEU A 249 8.90 15.30 26.91
N ILE A 250 8.31 14.67 25.89
CA ILE A 250 6.89 14.35 25.84
C ILE A 250 6.68 12.84 25.72
N GLY A 251 5.52 12.38 26.20
CA GLY A 251 5.08 11.00 26.06
C GLY A 251 3.56 10.92 26.02
N GLY A 252 3.03 9.96 25.28
CA GLY A 252 1.60 9.89 25.05
C GLY A 252 1.12 8.65 24.33
N LEU A 253 -0.19 8.61 24.11
CA LEU A 253 -0.92 7.63 23.34
C LEU A 253 -1.44 8.27 22.06
N GLN A 254 -1.45 7.49 21.00
CA GLN A 254 -2.09 7.79 19.74
C GLN A 254 -3.15 6.73 19.48
N LEU A 255 -4.41 7.15 19.37
CA LEU A 255 -5.56 6.29 19.26
C LEU A 255 -6.24 6.47 17.91
N HIS A 256 -6.80 5.39 17.37
CA HIS A 256 -7.55 5.39 16.11
C HIS A 256 -8.98 4.86 16.32
N PRO A 257 -9.86 5.61 17.02
CA PRO A 257 -11.14 5.10 17.51
C PRO A 257 -12.16 4.76 16.41
N PHE A 258 -11.99 5.31 15.21
CA PHE A 258 -12.89 5.12 14.06
C PHE A 258 -12.09 4.75 12.80
N GLY A 259 -11.14 3.82 12.97
CA GLY A 259 -10.19 3.42 11.93
C GLY A 259 -9.08 4.43 11.69
N SER A 260 -8.21 4.15 10.73
CA SER A 260 -6.99 4.92 10.42
C SER A 260 -7.27 6.37 9.96
N ALA A 261 -8.51 6.67 9.54
CA ALA A 261 -8.94 8.01 9.15
C ALA A 261 -9.04 9.00 10.33
N ASN A 262 -9.12 8.53 11.57
CA ASN A 262 -9.30 9.40 12.73
C ASN A 262 -8.19 9.10 13.73
N GLN A 263 -7.46 10.13 14.13
CA GLN A 263 -6.38 10.04 15.10
C GLN A 263 -6.67 10.93 16.29
N VAL A 264 -6.52 10.40 17.50
CA VAL A 264 -6.57 11.15 18.76
C VAL A 264 -5.24 11.00 19.47
N ASP A 265 -4.59 12.12 19.76
CA ASP A 265 -3.33 12.15 20.50
C ASP A 265 -3.60 12.62 21.93
N LEU A 266 -3.08 11.90 22.92
CA LEU A 266 -3.19 12.24 24.34
C LEU A 266 -1.82 12.12 24.96
N GLY A 267 -1.34 13.17 25.62
CA GLY A 267 -0.05 13.03 26.28
C GLY A 267 0.29 14.13 27.24
N VAL A 268 1.47 13.95 27.83
CA VAL A 268 2.05 14.83 28.83
C VAL A 268 3.49 15.13 28.45
N GLY A 269 4.06 16.16 29.06
CA GLY A 269 5.43 16.52 28.85
C GLY A 269 5.98 17.42 29.94
N LYS A 270 7.30 17.56 29.91
CA LYS A 270 8.04 18.38 30.85
C LYS A 270 9.34 18.86 30.21
N GLY A 271 9.64 20.13 30.44
CA GLY A 271 10.92 20.75 30.15
C GLY A 271 12.06 20.09 30.91
N ILE A 272 13.16 19.78 30.22
CA ILE A 272 14.35 19.15 30.83
C ILE A 272 15.57 20.07 30.86
N ALA A 273 15.58 21.13 30.05
CA ALA A 273 16.51 22.25 30.15
C ALA A 273 15.75 23.56 30.34
N GLN A 274 16.40 24.52 31.00
CA GLN A 274 15.87 25.87 31.19
C GLN A 274 16.09 26.67 29.90
N GLY A 275 15.00 27.20 29.35
CA GLY A 275 14.99 28.01 28.14
C GLY A 275 13.57 28.47 27.84
N VAL A 276 13.43 29.56 27.10
CA VAL A 276 12.13 30.13 26.71
C VAL A 276 11.29 29.06 26.02
N GLY A 277 10.04 28.86 26.45
CA GLY A 277 9.13 27.83 25.91
C GLY A 277 9.26 26.46 26.56
N SER A 278 10.33 26.19 27.31
CA SER A 278 10.43 24.99 28.15
C SER A 278 9.42 25.10 29.29
N THR A 279 8.59 24.07 29.47
CA THR A 279 7.47 24.13 30.40
C THR A 279 7.76 23.34 31.67
N ALA A 280 7.30 23.81 32.83
CA ALA A 280 7.35 23.00 34.06
C ALA A 280 6.51 21.72 33.92
N PHE A 281 5.42 21.82 33.15
CA PHE A 281 4.54 20.72 32.80
C PHE A 281 3.65 21.08 31.60
N ARG A 282 3.36 20.09 30.76
CA ARG A 282 2.29 20.16 29.77
C ARG A 282 1.40 18.93 29.77
N TYR A 283 0.17 19.13 29.29
CA TYR A 283 -0.62 18.06 28.69
C TYR A 283 -1.18 18.52 27.34
N TYR A 284 -1.45 17.57 26.45
CA TYR A 284 -2.00 17.84 25.13
C TYR A 284 -3.10 16.85 24.74
N LEU A 285 -4.04 17.36 23.96
CA LEU A 285 -5.11 16.61 23.30
C LEU A 285 -5.12 17.03 21.83
N GLY A 286 -4.80 16.08 20.95
CA GLY A 286 -4.85 16.25 19.50
C GLY A 286 -6.00 15.47 18.90
N TYR A 287 -6.60 16.03 17.85
CA TYR A 287 -7.48 15.30 16.95
C TYR A 287 -7.07 15.61 15.51
N THR A 288 -6.82 14.57 14.73
CA THR A 288 -6.52 14.68 13.30
C THR A 288 -7.46 13.79 12.51
N PHE A 289 -8.20 14.40 11.59
CA PHE A 289 -8.95 13.70 10.56
C PHE A 289 -8.10 13.56 9.31
N THR A 290 -7.97 12.35 8.79
CA THR A 290 -7.28 11.99 7.57
C THR A 290 -8.30 11.50 6.54
N ARG A 291 -8.44 12.24 5.45
CA ARG A 291 -9.06 11.73 4.24
C ARG A 291 -7.97 11.02 3.42
N PRO A 292 -8.04 9.69 3.25
CA PRO A 292 -7.06 8.96 2.46
C PRO A 292 -7.11 9.42 0.98
N PRO A 293 -6.04 9.16 0.20
CA PRO A 293 -6.05 9.44 -1.22
C PRO A 293 -7.20 8.66 -1.88
N LYS A 294 -7.81 9.25 -2.91
CA LYS A 294 -8.86 8.54 -3.67
C LYS A 294 -8.18 7.35 -4.35
N GLU A 295 -8.62 6.14 -4.02
CA GLU A 295 -8.21 4.96 -4.78
C GLU A 295 -8.49 5.22 -6.26
N PRO A 296 -7.54 4.91 -7.16
CA PRO A 296 -7.85 4.97 -8.58
C PRO A 296 -9.11 4.13 -8.79
N PRO A 297 -10.09 4.61 -9.59
CA PRO A 297 -11.20 3.74 -9.95
C PRO A 297 -10.60 2.43 -10.45
N PRO A 298 -11.13 1.27 -10.02
CA PRO A 298 -10.66 0.00 -10.56
C PRO A 298 -10.60 0.17 -12.07
N GLU A 299 -9.47 -0.23 -12.67
CA GLU A 299 -9.33 -0.16 -14.12
C GLU A 299 -10.61 -0.77 -14.69
N PRO A 300 -11.31 -0.07 -15.61
CA PRO A 300 -12.52 -0.62 -16.17
C PRO A 300 -12.13 -1.99 -16.68
N VAL A 301 -12.71 -3.03 -16.07
CA VAL A 301 -12.63 -4.38 -16.61
C VAL A 301 -12.99 -4.17 -18.06
N VAL A 302 -12.02 -4.37 -18.95
CA VAL A 302 -12.29 -4.38 -20.38
C VAL A 302 -13.17 -5.60 -20.52
N VAL A 303 -14.47 -5.40 -20.37
CA VAL A 303 -15.46 -6.32 -20.89
C VAL A 303 -15.20 -6.22 -22.37
N VAL A 304 -14.32 -7.10 -22.85
CA VAL A 304 -14.27 -7.46 -24.25
C VAL A 304 -15.71 -7.87 -24.52
N LYS A 305 -16.46 -6.98 -25.16
CA LYS A 305 -17.76 -7.35 -25.70
C LYS A 305 -17.41 -8.46 -26.67
N GLU A 306 -17.76 -9.68 -26.27
CA GLU A 306 -17.74 -10.80 -27.20
C GLU A 306 -18.42 -10.33 -28.50
N PRO A 307 -17.83 -10.63 -29.67
CA PRO A 307 -18.50 -10.38 -30.93
C PRO A 307 -19.90 -11.02 -30.87
N PRO A 308 -20.92 -10.41 -31.50
CA PRO A 308 -22.27 -10.94 -31.45
C PRO A 308 -22.24 -12.41 -31.88
N PRO A 309 -22.87 -13.31 -31.10
CA PRO A 309 -22.82 -14.73 -31.39
C PRO A 309 -23.42 -14.97 -32.78
N PRO A 310 -22.86 -15.90 -33.56
CA PRO A 310 -23.45 -16.30 -34.83
C PRO A 310 -24.90 -16.75 -34.59
N PRO A 311 -25.83 -16.50 -35.53
CA PRO A 311 -27.23 -16.85 -35.35
C PRO A 311 -27.38 -18.36 -35.09
N GLU A 312 -28.07 -18.71 -34.00
CA GLU A 312 -28.26 -20.07 -33.51
C GLU A 312 -29.00 -20.98 -34.52
N PRO A 313 -28.55 -22.23 -34.73
CA PRO A 313 -29.38 -23.29 -35.28
C PRO A 313 -30.25 -23.93 -34.17
N ASP A 314 -31.51 -24.23 -34.52
CA ASP A 314 -32.49 -24.97 -33.71
C ASP A 314 -31.94 -26.34 -33.24
N ILE A 315 -31.69 -26.51 -31.94
CA ILE A 315 -31.51 -27.82 -31.30
C ILE A 315 -32.17 -27.80 -29.90
N PRO A 316 -32.92 -28.86 -29.48
CA PRO A 316 -33.72 -28.85 -28.26
C PRO A 316 -32.89 -28.85 -26.97
N GLU A 317 -33.51 -28.33 -25.91
CA GLU A 317 -33.06 -28.22 -24.53
C GLU A 317 -32.36 -29.48 -23.98
N ILE A 318 -31.02 -29.49 -24.01
CA ILE A 318 -30.16 -30.33 -23.17
C ILE A 318 -28.93 -29.48 -22.81
N LEU A 319 -28.98 -28.79 -21.66
CA LEU A 319 -27.78 -28.25 -21.03
C LEU A 319 -26.99 -29.43 -20.45
N GLU A 320 -26.03 -29.95 -21.21
CA GLU A 320 -25.00 -30.83 -20.65
C GLU A 320 -24.06 -29.95 -19.80
N GLU A 321 -24.02 -30.24 -18.50
CA GLU A 321 -23.01 -29.72 -17.58
C GLU A 321 -21.61 -29.94 -18.17
N PRO A 322 -20.64 -29.01 -17.96
CA PRO A 322 -19.28 -29.22 -18.44
C PRO A 322 -18.79 -30.59 -17.99
N PRO A 323 -18.20 -31.41 -18.90
CA PRO A 323 -17.86 -32.78 -18.58
C PRO A 323 -16.95 -32.80 -17.35
N GLU A 324 -17.30 -33.63 -16.37
CA GLU A 324 -16.46 -33.87 -15.20
C GLU A 324 -15.01 -34.13 -15.67
N PRO A 325 -14.01 -33.54 -15.00
CA PRO A 325 -12.64 -33.67 -15.43
C PRO A 325 -12.28 -35.16 -15.52
N ALA A 326 -11.66 -35.56 -16.64
CA ALA A 326 -11.31 -36.95 -16.89
C ALA A 326 -10.59 -37.57 -15.68
N PRO A 327 -10.88 -38.84 -15.34
CA PRO A 327 -10.23 -39.50 -14.21
C PRO A 327 -8.71 -39.45 -14.38
N TRP A 328 -8.00 -39.24 -13.27
CA TRP A 328 -6.54 -39.21 -13.24
C TRP A 328 -5.95 -40.49 -13.84
N LYS A 329 -4.89 -40.34 -14.64
CA LYS A 329 -4.07 -41.51 -15.02
C LYS A 329 -3.30 -42.01 -13.79
N GLU A 330 -2.94 -43.29 -13.77
CA GLU A 330 -2.35 -43.95 -12.59
C GLU A 330 -1.05 -43.25 -12.11
N ASP A 331 -0.27 -42.72 -13.04
CA ASP A 331 1.00 -42.02 -12.85
C ASP A 331 0.90 -40.48 -12.82
N GLU A 332 -0.29 -39.90 -13.06
CA GLU A 332 -0.50 -38.46 -13.12
C GLU A 332 -0.74 -37.88 -11.70
N LEU A 333 0.20 -37.05 -11.23
CA LEU A 333 0.14 -36.40 -9.90
C LEU A 333 -0.31 -34.94 -9.95
N ALA A 334 -0.11 -34.28 -11.09
CA ALA A 334 -0.51 -32.91 -11.33
C ALA A 334 -0.87 -32.72 -12.80
N ARG A 335 -1.77 -31.78 -13.10
CA ARG A 335 -2.12 -31.38 -14.47
C ARG A 335 -2.57 -29.93 -14.52
N VAL A 336 -2.43 -29.33 -15.70
CA VAL A 336 -3.01 -28.02 -15.98
C VAL A 336 -4.50 -28.20 -16.27
N HIS A 337 -5.35 -27.48 -15.53
CA HIS A 337 -6.78 -27.42 -15.76
C HIS A 337 -7.22 -25.95 -15.74
N LEU A 338 -7.64 -25.43 -16.89
CA LEU A 338 -7.97 -24.01 -17.07
C LEU A 338 -6.80 -23.12 -16.59
N ASP A 339 -7.04 -22.29 -15.58
CA ASP A 339 -6.06 -21.35 -15.02
C ASP A 339 -5.40 -21.86 -13.73
N GLU A 340 -5.43 -23.18 -13.48
CA GLU A 340 -4.84 -23.78 -12.29
C GLU A 340 -3.95 -24.98 -12.64
N ILE A 341 -2.97 -25.26 -11.77
CA ILE A 341 -2.29 -26.56 -11.73
C ILE A 341 -2.94 -27.37 -10.59
N VAL A 342 -3.78 -28.32 -10.97
CA VAL A 342 -4.49 -29.18 -10.02
C VAL A 342 -3.59 -30.35 -9.66
N ILE A 343 -3.48 -30.63 -8.37
CA ILE A 343 -2.75 -31.78 -7.83
C ILE A 343 -3.72 -32.89 -7.42
N ARG A 344 -3.35 -34.14 -7.65
CA ARG A 344 -4.15 -35.30 -7.25
C ARG A 344 -4.07 -35.53 -5.74
N ASP A 345 -2.84 -35.51 -5.22
CA ASP A 345 -2.53 -35.86 -3.83
C ASP A 345 -2.15 -34.57 -3.06
N PRO A 346 -2.88 -34.17 -2.00
CA PRO A 346 -2.61 -32.93 -1.28
C PRO A 346 -1.22 -32.87 -0.65
N ILE A 347 -0.62 -31.68 -0.64
CA ILE A 347 0.68 -31.46 0.01
C ILE A 347 0.54 -31.51 1.53
N GLN A 348 1.29 -32.39 2.16
CA GLN A 348 1.27 -32.64 3.60
C GLN A 348 2.47 -32.02 4.30
N PHE A 349 2.24 -31.58 5.53
CA PHE A 349 3.26 -30.96 6.39
C PHE A 349 3.29 -31.65 7.76
N GLN A 350 4.44 -31.61 8.44
CA GLN A 350 4.48 -31.98 9.85
C GLN A 350 3.55 -31.05 10.65
N TYR A 351 2.90 -31.62 11.67
CA TYR A 351 1.90 -30.93 12.47
C TYR A 351 2.36 -29.55 12.92
N ALA A 352 1.55 -28.52 12.65
CA ALA A 352 1.81 -27.13 13.02
C ALA A 352 3.14 -26.52 12.50
N THR A 353 3.74 -27.07 11.44
CA THR A 353 4.97 -26.54 10.83
C THR A 353 4.86 -26.35 9.30
N ASP A 354 5.91 -25.79 8.71
CA ASP A 354 6.16 -25.66 7.27
C ASP A 354 7.06 -26.77 6.71
N VAL A 355 7.37 -27.81 7.50
CA VAL A 355 8.19 -28.95 7.06
C VAL A 355 7.34 -29.89 6.20
N ILE A 356 7.61 -29.90 4.90
CA ILE A 356 6.94 -30.77 3.93
C ILE A 356 7.28 -32.24 4.21
N LEU A 357 6.28 -33.11 4.18
CA LEU A 357 6.47 -34.54 4.37
C LEU A 357 7.05 -35.19 3.09
N PRO A 358 7.94 -36.20 3.22
CA PRO A 358 8.57 -36.86 2.07
C PRO A 358 7.58 -37.40 1.03
N GLU A 359 6.38 -37.81 1.47
CA GLU A 359 5.33 -38.36 0.63
C GLU A 359 4.76 -37.34 -0.36
N SER A 360 4.92 -36.04 -0.10
CA SER A 360 4.46 -34.95 -0.99
C SER A 360 5.51 -34.50 -2.01
N LEU A 361 6.76 -34.96 -1.88
CA LEU A 361 7.84 -34.59 -2.80
C LEU A 361 7.58 -35.05 -4.26
N PRO A 362 7.01 -36.24 -4.54
CA PRO A 362 6.66 -36.63 -5.91
C PRO A 362 5.63 -35.69 -6.56
N THR A 363 4.62 -35.25 -5.81
CA THR A 363 3.62 -34.28 -6.32
C THR A 363 4.27 -32.95 -6.66
N LEU A 364 5.16 -32.44 -5.79
CA LEU A 364 5.89 -31.20 -6.06
C LEU A 364 6.84 -31.32 -7.26
N ALA A 365 7.45 -32.50 -7.45
CA ALA A 365 8.25 -32.78 -8.63
C ALA A 365 7.41 -32.73 -9.92
N ALA A 366 6.19 -33.29 -9.91
CA ALA A 366 5.27 -33.22 -11.05
C ALA A 366 4.83 -31.78 -11.35
N VAL A 367 4.55 -30.96 -10.33
CA VAL A 367 4.25 -29.52 -10.52
C VAL A 367 5.46 -28.79 -11.12
N ALA A 368 6.67 -29.06 -10.63
CA ALA A 368 7.89 -28.47 -11.19
C ALA A 368 8.13 -28.91 -12.64
N GLU A 369 7.85 -30.17 -12.97
CA GLU A 369 7.93 -30.70 -14.33
C GLU A 369 6.96 -29.98 -15.26
N ILE A 370 5.70 -29.79 -14.86
CA ILE A 370 4.73 -28.99 -15.63
C ILE A 370 5.29 -27.59 -15.90
N LEU A 371 5.79 -26.90 -14.88
CA LEU A 371 6.35 -25.57 -15.09
C LEU A 371 7.54 -25.61 -16.04
N ASN A 372 8.42 -26.60 -15.92
CA ASN A 372 9.59 -26.74 -16.80
C ASN A 372 9.25 -27.23 -18.22
N ASP A 373 8.11 -27.88 -18.43
CA ASP A 373 7.71 -28.37 -19.75
C ASP A 373 6.75 -27.41 -20.48
N HIS A 374 6.17 -26.45 -19.75
CA HIS A 374 5.26 -25.44 -20.28
C HIS A 374 5.82 -24.03 -20.12
N ALA A 375 6.65 -23.58 -21.07
CA ALA A 375 7.19 -22.21 -21.06
C ALA A 375 6.10 -21.13 -21.22
N GLU A 376 4.94 -21.50 -21.75
CA GLU A 376 3.77 -20.62 -21.88
C GLU A 376 3.18 -20.24 -20.52
N ILE A 377 3.45 -21.00 -19.46
CA ILE A 377 3.07 -20.61 -18.10
C ILE A 377 4.10 -19.60 -17.60
N ALA A 378 3.82 -18.31 -17.74
CA ALA A 378 4.78 -17.25 -17.42
C ALA A 378 4.96 -17.09 -15.90
N HIS A 379 3.84 -17.08 -15.16
CA HIS A 379 3.83 -16.86 -13.73
C HIS A 379 2.70 -17.62 -13.02
N ILE A 380 3.04 -18.26 -11.89
CA ILE A 380 2.06 -18.86 -10.97
C ILE A 380 2.09 -18.21 -9.59
N VAL A 381 0.97 -18.28 -8.86
CA VAL A 381 0.86 -17.91 -7.45
C VAL A 381 0.55 -19.17 -6.64
N ILE A 382 1.38 -19.44 -5.64
CA ILE A 382 1.19 -20.55 -4.70
C ILE A 382 0.42 -20.02 -3.48
N GLU A 383 -0.78 -20.53 -3.24
CA GLU A 383 -1.65 -20.07 -2.15
C GLU A 383 -1.77 -21.12 -1.07
N GLY A 384 -1.35 -20.76 0.15
CA GLY A 384 -1.54 -21.61 1.32
C GLY A 384 -2.83 -21.25 2.05
N HIS A 385 -3.61 -22.26 2.44
CA HIS A 385 -4.82 -22.10 3.24
C HIS A 385 -4.72 -22.87 4.57
N ALA A 386 -5.43 -22.38 5.59
CA ALA A 386 -5.53 -23.00 6.91
C ALA A 386 -7.00 -23.23 7.29
N SER A 387 -7.26 -24.17 8.21
CA SER A 387 -8.56 -24.32 8.84
C SER A 387 -8.84 -23.16 9.81
N GLU A 388 -10.08 -23.02 10.25
CA GLU A 388 -10.52 -22.01 11.24
C GLU A 388 -10.01 -22.26 12.67
N GLU A 389 -9.17 -23.29 12.86
CA GLU A 389 -8.62 -23.68 14.15
C GLU A 389 -7.44 -22.78 14.50
N GLY A 390 -7.58 -21.94 15.52
CA GLY A 390 -6.51 -21.09 16.00
C GLY A 390 -6.87 -19.61 15.91
N SER A 391 -5.87 -18.74 16.05
CA SER A 391 -6.08 -17.32 15.76
C SER A 391 -5.87 -17.06 14.28
N TYR A 392 -6.58 -16.08 13.75
CA TYR A 392 -6.42 -15.60 12.39
C TYR A 392 -4.94 -15.33 12.05
N GLU A 393 -4.19 -14.66 12.93
CA GLU A 393 -2.78 -14.35 12.72
C GLU A 393 -1.92 -15.61 12.62
N TYR A 394 -2.17 -16.59 13.49
CA TYR A 394 -1.47 -17.87 13.47
C TYR A 394 -1.72 -18.62 12.16
N ASN A 395 -2.98 -18.66 11.72
CA ASN A 395 -3.40 -19.33 10.49
C ASN A 395 -2.84 -18.64 9.24
N TYR A 396 -2.85 -17.31 9.22
CA TYR A 396 -2.25 -16.52 8.15
C TYR A 396 -0.73 -16.77 8.06
N ASP A 397 0.00 -16.65 9.17
CA ASP A 397 1.45 -16.84 9.21
C ASP A 397 1.84 -18.28 8.82
N LEU A 398 1.17 -19.28 9.38
CA LEU A 398 1.43 -20.69 9.06
C LEU A 398 1.17 -20.99 7.58
N SER A 399 0.06 -20.49 7.03
CA SER A 399 -0.27 -20.69 5.62
C SER A 399 0.76 -20.04 4.68
N ASN A 400 1.27 -18.85 5.04
CA ASN A 400 2.31 -18.16 4.29
C ASN A 400 3.67 -18.89 4.38
N LEU A 401 4.02 -19.42 5.57
CA LEU A 401 5.23 -20.22 5.76
C LEU A 401 5.20 -21.50 4.91
N ARG A 402 4.05 -22.18 4.85
CA ARG A 402 3.85 -23.38 4.02
C ARG A 402 3.94 -23.09 2.53
N ALA A 403 3.29 -22.03 2.05
CA ALA A 403 3.39 -21.60 0.66
C ALA A 403 4.85 -21.27 0.28
N ARG A 404 5.58 -20.61 1.18
CA ARG A 404 7.02 -20.34 1.03
C ARG A 404 7.87 -21.61 1.00
N ALA A 405 7.55 -22.62 1.80
CA ALA A 405 8.27 -23.90 1.80
C ALA A 405 8.12 -24.61 0.45
N ILE A 406 6.89 -24.65 -0.10
CA ILE A 406 6.62 -25.21 -1.43
C ILE A 406 7.39 -24.46 -2.51
N TRP A 407 7.34 -23.12 -2.48
CA TRP A 407 8.11 -22.28 -3.39
C TRP A 407 9.62 -22.59 -3.36
N LYS A 408 10.19 -22.85 -2.17
CA LYS A 408 11.59 -23.28 -2.05
C LYS A 408 11.84 -24.66 -2.65
N GLU A 409 10.94 -25.63 -2.46
CA GLU A 409 11.10 -26.96 -3.05
C GLU A 409 10.99 -26.91 -4.58
N LEU A 410 10.08 -26.11 -5.14
CA LEU A 410 9.98 -25.91 -6.60
C LEU A 410 11.24 -25.26 -7.17
N MET A 411 11.86 -24.29 -6.46
CA MET A 411 13.17 -23.74 -6.87
C MET A 411 14.25 -24.83 -6.89
N ARG A 412 14.29 -25.71 -5.88
CA ARG A 412 15.25 -26.81 -5.83
C ARG A 412 15.02 -27.83 -6.95
N ALA A 413 13.78 -27.98 -7.39
CA ALA A 413 13.39 -28.77 -8.55
C ALA A 413 13.66 -28.08 -9.90
N GLY A 414 14.26 -26.88 -9.90
CA GLY A 414 14.75 -26.20 -11.11
C GLY A 414 13.82 -25.12 -11.67
N VAL A 415 12.69 -24.83 -11.03
CA VAL A 415 11.78 -23.76 -11.45
C VAL A 415 12.42 -22.40 -11.18
N HIS A 416 12.50 -21.55 -12.20
CA HIS A 416 13.10 -20.23 -12.05
C HIS A 416 12.29 -19.34 -11.09
N PRO A 417 12.92 -18.63 -10.12
CA PRO A 417 12.20 -17.86 -9.09
C PRO A 417 11.25 -16.78 -9.63
N SER A 418 11.51 -16.23 -10.81
CA SER A 418 10.64 -15.20 -11.42
C SER A 418 9.30 -15.74 -11.95
N ARG A 419 9.17 -17.06 -12.10
CA ARG A 419 7.96 -17.72 -12.63
C ARG A 419 6.95 -18.06 -11.54
N MET A 420 7.25 -17.72 -10.30
CA MET A 420 6.40 -18.06 -9.18
C MET A 420 6.49 -17.05 -8.04
N SER A 421 5.34 -16.76 -7.46
CA SER A 421 5.19 -16.06 -6.20
C SER A 421 4.37 -16.91 -5.23
N TYR A 422 4.31 -16.51 -3.95
CA TYR A 422 3.54 -17.22 -2.95
C TYR A 422 2.83 -16.24 -2.02
N ARG A 423 1.69 -16.66 -1.46
CA ARG A 423 0.97 -15.93 -0.42
C ARG A 423 0.25 -16.89 0.53
N GLY A 424 0.08 -16.48 1.78
CA GLY A 424 -0.81 -17.14 2.72
C GLY A 424 -2.19 -16.48 2.68
N MET A 425 -3.24 -17.30 2.70
CA MET A 425 -4.64 -16.85 2.77
C MET A 425 -5.24 -17.08 4.16
N GLY A 426 -4.55 -17.79 5.05
CA GLY A 426 -5.10 -18.18 6.35
C GLY A 426 -6.44 -18.91 6.19
N GLU A 427 -7.41 -18.56 7.03
CA GLU A 427 -8.74 -19.16 7.07
C GLU A 427 -9.81 -18.42 6.24
N VAL A 428 -9.45 -17.35 5.50
CA VAL A 428 -10.44 -16.42 4.90
C VAL A 428 -11.17 -16.95 3.67
N VAL A 429 -10.66 -18.02 3.04
CA VAL A 429 -11.25 -18.65 1.85
C VAL A 429 -11.47 -20.15 2.11
N PRO A 430 -12.49 -20.52 2.92
CA PRO A 430 -12.82 -21.92 3.17
C PRO A 430 -13.49 -22.52 1.94
N VAL A 431 -13.07 -23.73 1.55
CA VAL A 431 -13.71 -24.52 0.47
C VAL A 431 -14.84 -25.39 1.01
N LYS A 432 -14.74 -25.79 2.28
CA LYS A 432 -15.81 -26.55 2.95
C LYS A 432 -16.15 -25.89 4.27
N THR A 433 -17.44 -25.60 4.47
CA THR A 433 -17.97 -25.07 5.72
C THR A 433 -18.32 -26.22 6.66
N GLY A 434 -17.84 -26.19 7.89
CA GLY A 434 -18.15 -27.18 8.92
C GLY A 434 -16.98 -27.41 9.87
N GLU A 435 -17.31 -27.79 11.11
CA GLU A 435 -16.34 -28.04 12.18
C GLU A 435 -15.86 -29.52 12.23
N ASP A 436 -16.31 -30.36 11.29
CA ASP A 436 -15.86 -31.75 11.20
C ASP A 436 -14.46 -31.88 10.62
N GLU A 437 -13.71 -32.91 11.02
CA GLU A 437 -12.32 -33.12 10.60
C GLU A 437 -12.15 -33.16 9.08
N ALA A 438 -13.15 -33.65 8.33
CA ALA A 438 -13.07 -33.67 6.87
C ALA A 438 -13.18 -32.26 6.27
N SER A 439 -13.95 -31.36 6.88
CA SER A 439 -14.03 -29.94 6.49
C SER A 439 -12.76 -29.19 6.84
N LEU A 440 -12.23 -29.41 8.05
CA LEU A 440 -10.97 -28.81 8.49
C LEU A 440 -9.79 -29.28 7.62
N ALA A 441 -9.72 -30.57 7.28
CA ALA A 441 -8.71 -31.12 6.38
C ALA A 441 -8.79 -30.53 4.97
N ALA A 442 -9.99 -30.35 4.41
CA ALA A 442 -10.17 -29.73 3.09
C ALA A 442 -9.70 -28.27 3.07
N ASN A 443 -9.81 -27.54 4.18
CA ASN A 443 -9.38 -26.14 4.27
C ASN A 443 -7.86 -26.00 4.51
N ARG A 444 -7.16 -27.04 4.96
CA ARG A 444 -5.69 -27.10 5.06
C ARG A 444 -5.07 -27.54 3.74
N ARG A 445 -5.25 -26.73 2.70
CA ARG A 445 -4.84 -27.03 1.31
C ARG A 445 -3.86 -26.02 0.74
N VAL A 446 -3.30 -26.36 -0.42
CA VAL A 446 -2.48 -25.48 -1.23
C VAL A 446 -3.01 -25.49 -2.66
N GLU A 447 -3.09 -24.30 -3.25
CA GLU A 447 -3.52 -24.11 -4.63
C GLU A 447 -2.41 -23.46 -5.47
N PHE A 448 -2.41 -23.75 -6.77
CA PHE A 448 -1.46 -23.22 -7.73
C PHE A 448 -2.24 -22.52 -8.84
N HIS A 449 -2.28 -21.19 -8.77
CA HIS A 449 -3.01 -20.35 -9.72
C HIS A 449 -2.08 -19.85 -10.82
N ILE A 450 -2.46 -20.01 -12.08
CA ILE A 450 -1.76 -19.46 -13.23
C ILE A 450 -2.27 -18.04 -13.45
N VAL A 451 -1.42 -17.05 -13.23
CA VAL A 451 -1.81 -15.63 -13.31
C VAL A 451 -1.32 -14.95 -14.59
N GLU A 452 -0.39 -15.58 -15.30
CA GLU A 452 0.15 -15.05 -16.55
C GLU A 452 0.52 -16.20 -17.50
N ARG A 453 -0.01 -16.14 -18.72
CA ARG A 453 0.33 -17.03 -19.83
C ARG A 453 0.94 -16.22 -20.99
N LEU A 454 1.96 -16.77 -21.63
CA LEU A 454 2.56 -16.22 -22.85
C LEU A 454 1.90 -16.86 -24.07
N GLU A 455 1.61 -16.04 -25.09
CA GLU A 455 1.13 -16.52 -26.39
C GLU A 455 2.21 -17.36 -27.10
N ALA A 456 1.80 -18.29 -27.95
CA ALA A 456 2.72 -19.21 -28.64
C ALA A 456 3.78 -18.49 -29.51
N ASP A 457 3.42 -17.35 -30.09
CA ASP A 457 4.26 -16.51 -30.95
C ASP A 457 5.07 -15.45 -30.18
N SER A 458 4.87 -15.32 -28.87
CA SER A 458 5.61 -14.41 -27.98
C SER A 458 7.12 -14.66 -27.99
N GLU A 459 7.89 -13.63 -27.61
CA GLU A 459 9.27 -13.81 -27.19
C GLU A 459 9.31 -14.40 -25.76
N TYR A 460 9.85 -15.61 -25.64
CA TYR A 460 9.94 -16.31 -24.35
C TYR A 460 11.20 -15.88 -23.59
N PRO A 461 11.10 -15.56 -22.28
CA PRO A 461 12.28 -15.25 -21.48
C PRO A 461 13.29 -16.40 -21.47
N THR A 462 14.57 -16.05 -21.62
CA THR A 462 15.68 -16.99 -21.41
C THR A 462 16.13 -16.94 -19.96
N TYR A 463 16.23 -18.10 -19.32
CA TYR A 463 16.69 -18.26 -17.96
C TYR A 463 18.10 -18.86 -17.97
N PRO A 464 19.04 -18.30 -17.18
CA PRO A 464 20.38 -18.90 -17.06
C PRO A 464 20.29 -20.29 -16.43
N GLU A 465 21.32 -21.14 -16.59
CA GLU A 465 21.37 -22.47 -15.95
C GLU A 465 21.52 -22.39 -14.42
N SER A 466 22.00 -21.26 -13.91
CA SER A 466 22.01 -20.94 -12.49
C SER A 466 21.68 -19.47 -12.25
N THR A 467 20.95 -19.20 -11.17
CA THR A 467 20.61 -17.85 -10.70
C THR A 467 21.05 -17.69 -9.25
N LYS A 468 21.69 -16.56 -8.96
CA LYS A 468 22.02 -16.15 -7.59
C LYS A 468 20.82 -15.46 -6.96
N LEU A 469 20.33 -15.99 -5.86
CA LEU A 469 19.17 -15.47 -5.16
C LEU A 469 19.47 -14.10 -4.53
N PRO A 470 18.62 -13.07 -4.72
CA PRO A 470 18.92 -11.71 -4.28
C PRO A 470 18.86 -11.53 -2.76
N TRP A 471 18.18 -12.41 -2.02
CA TRP A 471 18.00 -12.28 -0.56
C TRP A 471 19.06 -12.99 0.28
N ASN A 472 19.62 -14.11 -0.17
CA ASN A 472 20.62 -14.89 0.59
C ASN A 472 21.91 -15.16 -0.21
N GLY A 473 21.97 -14.81 -1.49
CA GLY A 473 23.13 -15.03 -2.35
C GLY A 473 23.42 -16.49 -2.67
N GLU A 474 22.51 -17.42 -2.34
CA GLU A 474 22.61 -18.83 -2.69
C GLU A 474 22.45 -18.99 -4.21
N GLU A 475 23.25 -19.88 -4.80
CA GLU A 475 23.17 -20.19 -6.22
C GLU A 475 22.26 -21.41 -6.42
N VAL A 476 21.16 -21.23 -7.14
CA VAL A 476 20.21 -22.30 -7.47
C VAL A 476 20.31 -22.62 -8.95
N ARG A 477 20.24 -23.92 -9.28
CA ARG A 477 20.15 -24.36 -10.66
C ARG A 477 18.74 -24.14 -11.17
N THR A 478 18.64 -23.71 -12.42
CA THR A 478 17.36 -23.43 -13.08
C THR A 478 17.31 -24.11 -14.43
N VAL A 479 16.12 -24.58 -14.80
CA VAL A 479 15.86 -25.26 -16.06
C VAL A 479 15.20 -24.27 -17.03
N GLN A 480 15.70 -24.21 -18.26
CA GLN A 480 15.02 -23.46 -19.32
C GLN A 480 13.75 -24.24 -19.69
N PRO A 481 12.55 -23.62 -19.57
CA PRO A 481 11.33 -24.34 -19.87
C PRO A 481 11.19 -24.61 -21.37
N LYS A 482 10.56 -25.73 -21.71
CA LYS A 482 10.30 -26.13 -23.09
C LYS A 482 9.23 -25.22 -23.70
N ARG A 483 9.52 -24.67 -24.88
CA ARG A 483 8.56 -23.85 -25.64
C ARG A 483 7.51 -24.78 -26.27
N PRO A 484 6.22 -24.40 -26.28
CA PRO A 484 5.23 -25.14 -27.06
C PRO A 484 5.66 -25.17 -28.54
N GLU A 485 5.49 -26.32 -29.19
CA GLU A 485 5.69 -26.40 -30.64
C GLU A 485 4.69 -25.44 -31.30
N PRO A 486 5.13 -24.56 -32.22
CA PRO A 486 4.20 -23.72 -32.94
C PRO A 486 3.16 -24.62 -33.61
N PRO A 487 1.88 -24.23 -33.63
CA PRO A 487 0.86 -25.01 -34.32
C PRO A 487 1.38 -25.30 -35.72
N LYS A 488 1.43 -26.60 -36.10
CA LYS A 488 1.71 -26.95 -37.49
C LYS A 488 0.75 -26.12 -38.33
N PRO A 489 1.22 -25.45 -39.41
CA PRO A 489 0.29 -24.78 -40.30
C PRO A 489 -0.77 -25.82 -40.64
N GLU A 490 -2.00 -25.55 -40.21
CA GLU A 490 -3.16 -26.30 -40.68
C GLU A 490 -3.01 -26.35 -42.19
N GLU A 491 -3.04 -27.55 -42.77
CA GLU A 491 -3.17 -27.69 -44.22
C GLU A 491 -4.27 -26.72 -44.61
N GLU A 492 -3.90 -25.67 -45.37
CA GLU A 492 -4.80 -24.58 -45.72
C GLU A 492 -6.15 -25.20 -46.08
N GLU A 493 -7.13 -25.04 -45.20
CA GLU A 493 -8.51 -25.29 -45.57
C GLU A 493 -8.70 -24.36 -46.76
N LYS A 494 -8.70 -24.97 -47.96
CA LYS A 494 -8.81 -24.27 -49.25
C LYS A 494 -9.76 -23.11 -49.05
N SER A 495 -9.32 -21.91 -49.41
CA SER A 495 -10.10 -20.70 -49.18
C SER A 495 -11.53 -20.91 -49.69
N VAL A 496 -12.51 -20.25 -49.06
CA VAL A 496 -13.91 -20.31 -49.50
C VAL A 496 -14.03 -20.01 -51.01
N GLU A 497 -13.13 -19.20 -51.57
CA GLU A 497 -13.01 -18.94 -53.01
C GLU A 497 -12.50 -20.15 -53.82
N GLU A 498 -11.50 -20.90 -53.35
CA GLU A 498 -11.06 -22.15 -53.99
C GLU A 498 -12.11 -23.27 -53.90
N GLN A 499 -12.84 -23.37 -52.78
CA GLN A 499 -13.95 -24.31 -52.65
C GLN A 499 -15.14 -23.93 -53.55
N LEU A 500 -15.38 -22.62 -53.73
CA LEU A 500 -16.37 -22.10 -54.68
C LEU A 500 -15.94 -22.33 -56.14
N GLU A 501 -14.66 -22.18 -56.47
CA GLU A 501 -14.15 -22.50 -57.82
C GLU A 501 -14.20 -24.01 -58.12
N GLU A 502 -14.01 -24.87 -57.12
CA GLU A 502 -14.15 -26.33 -57.25
C GLU A 502 -15.63 -26.76 -57.41
N LEU A 503 -16.56 -26.10 -56.71
CA LEU A 503 -18.01 -26.29 -56.88
C LEU A 503 -18.58 -25.68 -58.18
N LEU A 504 -17.96 -24.62 -58.69
CA LEU A 504 -18.32 -23.96 -59.95
C LEU A 504 -17.58 -24.53 -61.16
N ASN A 505 -16.72 -25.53 -60.97
CA ASN A 505 -16.04 -26.22 -62.05
C ASN A 505 -17.07 -27.00 -62.91
N PRO A 506 -17.32 -26.60 -64.16
CA PRO A 506 -18.34 -27.23 -65.00
C PRO A 506 -18.02 -28.68 -65.41
N ASN A 507 -16.82 -29.18 -65.06
CA ASN A 507 -16.42 -30.57 -65.27
C ASN A 507 -16.58 -31.46 -64.01
N ALA A 508 -17.06 -30.94 -62.88
CA ALA A 508 -17.26 -31.73 -61.65
C ALA A 508 -18.56 -32.56 -61.63
N PHE A 509 -19.46 -32.33 -62.58
CA PHE A 509 -20.65 -33.15 -62.82
C PHE A 509 -20.53 -33.92 -64.14
N SER A 510 -19.66 -34.94 -64.17
CA SER A 510 -19.91 -36.10 -65.03
C SER A 510 -20.95 -36.97 -64.32
N ILE A 511 -22.22 -36.81 -64.70
CA ILE A 511 -23.24 -37.80 -64.36
C ILE A 511 -22.88 -39.03 -65.19
N ASP A 512 -22.32 -40.05 -64.53
CA ASP A 512 -22.38 -41.41 -65.02
C ASP A 512 -23.86 -41.79 -65.13
N GLN A 513 -24.37 -41.88 -66.36
CA GLN A 513 -25.64 -42.52 -66.63
C GLN A 513 -25.43 -44.03 -66.41
N GLU A 514 -25.69 -44.48 -65.19
CA GLU A 514 -26.07 -45.88 -64.96
C GLU A 514 -27.50 -46.06 -65.47
N GLU A 515 -27.63 -46.72 -66.62
CA GLU A 515 -28.89 -47.26 -67.15
C GLU A 515 -29.37 -48.39 -66.22
N GLU A 516 -30.42 -48.12 -65.43
CA GLU A 516 -31.26 -49.20 -64.87
C GLU A 516 -32.43 -49.47 -65.84
N ASP A 517 -32.30 -50.63 -66.48
CA ASP A 517 -33.18 -51.25 -67.46
C ASP A 517 -34.45 -51.80 -66.76
N ALA A 518 -35.59 -51.14 -66.97
CA ALA A 518 -36.89 -51.62 -66.48
C ALA A 518 -37.43 -52.67 -67.47
N GLY A 519 -37.22 -53.94 -67.13
CA GLY A 519 -37.67 -55.10 -67.87
C GLY A 519 -39.18 -55.23 -67.98
N ASP A 520 -39.63 -55.35 -69.23
CA ASP A 520 -40.84 -56.04 -69.66
C ASP A 520 -40.66 -57.54 -69.37
N ASP A 521 -41.59 -58.18 -68.66
CA ASP A 521 -42.08 -59.50 -69.10
C ASP A 521 -43.35 -59.94 -68.37
N VAL A 522 -44.25 -60.41 -69.22
CA VAL A 522 -45.62 -60.83 -68.98
C VAL A 522 -45.64 -62.29 -68.51
N GLU A 523 -46.38 -62.60 -67.44
CA GLU A 523 -46.80 -63.98 -67.18
C GLU A 523 -48.24 -64.06 -66.61
N THR A 524 -49.14 -64.64 -67.41
CA THR A 524 -50.47 -65.17 -67.01
C THR A 524 -50.33 -66.67 -66.70
N PRO A 525 -51.07 -67.34 -65.77
CA PRO A 525 -52.52 -67.61 -66.01
C PRO A 525 -53.48 -67.96 -64.81
N LYS A 526 -54.79 -67.76 -65.07
CA LYS A 526 -56.02 -68.54 -64.74
C LYS A 526 -56.62 -68.66 -63.29
N PRO A 527 -57.96 -68.91 -63.17
CA PRO A 527 -58.87 -68.36 -62.14
C PRO A 527 -59.52 -69.43 -61.23
N PRO A 528 -60.49 -69.05 -60.35
CA PRO A 528 -61.88 -69.38 -60.72
C PRO A 528 -63.01 -68.42 -60.25
N ALA A 529 -64.15 -68.58 -60.95
CA ALA A 529 -65.57 -68.46 -60.56
C ALA A 529 -66.25 -67.09 -60.32
N ASP A 530 -67.03 -66.68 -61.33
CA ASP A 530 -68.50 -66.45 -61.31
C ASP A 530 -69.16 -65.83 -60.06
N GLU A 531 -69.73 -64.62 -60.18
CA GLU A 531 -71.16 -64.39 -60.49
C GLU A 531 -71.57 -62.88 -60.48
N ALA A 532 -72.19 -62.47 -61.60
CA ALA A 532 -73.31 -61.51 -61.77
C ALA A 532 -73.28 -60.03 -61.25
N ALA A 533 -73.05 -59.09 -62.21
CA ALA A 533 -73.99 -58.06 -62.76
C ALA A 533 -74.83 -57.10 -61.87
N PRO A 534 -75.35 -55.95 -62.39
CA PRO A 534 -74.88 -55.05 -63.47
C PRO A 534 -75.10 -53.52 -63.19
N SER A 535 -74.84 -52.71 -64.24
CA SER A 535 -75.46 -51.40 -64.56
C SER A 535 -74.81 -50.16 -63.93
N ASP A 536 -74.65 -49.00 -64.58
CA ASP A 536 -74.95 -48.48 -65.91
C ASP A 536 -74.40 -47.03 -65.98
N GLY A 537 -74.07 -46.56 -67.17
CA GLY A 537 -74.07 -45.14 -67.58
C GLY A 537 -72.89 -44.28 -67.08
N GLY A 538 -72.23 -43.47 -67.90
CA GLY A 538 -72.52 -42.98 -69.24
C GLY A 538 -71.63 -41.76 -69.50
N ASP A 539 -71.03 -41.75 -70.68
CA ASP A 539 -70.24 -40.68 -71.32
C ASP A 539 -71.13 -39.44 -71.65
N PRO A 540 -70.61 -38.29 -72.14
CA PRO A 540 -69.56 -38.16 -73.18
C PRO A 540 -68.43 -37.15 -72.97
#